data_AF-A0A7H0LFX1-F1
#
_entry.id   AF-A0A7H0LFX1-F1
#
_cell.length_a   1.000
_cell.length_b   1.000
_cell.length_c   1.000
_cell.angle_alpha   90.00
_cell.angle_beta   90.00
_cell.angle_gamma   90.00
#
_symmetry.space_group_name_H-M   'P 1'
#
loop_
_entity.id
_entity.type
_entity.pdbx_description
1 polymer ?
#
loop_
_entity_poly.entity_id
_entity_poly.type
_entity_poly.pdbx_seq_one_letter_code
_entity_poly.pdbx_strand_id
1 'polypeptide(L)'
;MTRKQDRLRRVSLWSLLIIGGALLSAYIWGLSLGLAAAAIPVLAALVLGHRRMMGPKGVAVLTYHSVSAEPAWLPWSREISVHPATFERHLATLHKMGCGIVGTRDYLDRRLAGEAPPGDTVILHFDDGYLDNWQNAVPALDRYGMRATFFVSLDFIEPGKRVRPCDGDTSGYMNWTEIAAIEEHPLFEVEPHGVDHARVPVSDRPVDRLTADNWRSLAWMQWAATPGSKHDWFRTDQPVAVPLGTVVPESGLALAERAWTADGLEDQSGLEQRITNDLRRCQAVFEKRLGRSPRIFCWPENIVGPEGRRIAAALGYRATTGGRGRNTAAEPAAIISRIHIGDRALGFRWQFAEALHLRAAVRLAQGNHYWYLLVAPMNRLRIIVLAIRTRFGSVS
;
A
#
# COMPACT_ATOMS: atom_id res chain seq x y z
N MET A 1 7.11 -17.85 5.77
CA MET A 1 8.04 -17.36 4.73
C MET A 1 7.44 -16.12 4.09
N THR A 2 8.19 -15.01 3.96
CA THR A 2 7.67 -13.77 3.33
C THR A 2 7.61 -13.88 1.80
N ARG A 3 6.80 -13.03 1.14
CA ARG A 3 6.79 -12.88 -0.32
C ARG A 3 8.18 -12.69 -0.93
N LYS A 4 9.05 -11.90 -0.27
CA LYS A 4 10.41 -11.62 -0.74
C LYS A 4 11.28 -12.88 -0.69
N GLN A 5 11.23 -13.63 0.41
CA GLN A 5 11.96 -14.88 0.57
C GLN A 5 11.50 -15.96 -0.42
N ASP A 6 10.17 -16.13 -0.58
CA ASP A 6 9.58 -17.07 -1.55
C ASP A 6 10.08 -16.78 -2.97
N ARG A 7 10.03 -15.51 -3.36
CA ARG A 7 10.48 -15.04 -4.68
C ARG A 7 11.95 -15.33 -4.93
N LEU A 8 12.84 -14.96 -4.00
CA LEU A 8 14.27 -15.20 -4.14
C LEU A 8 14.56 -16.70 -4.25
N ARG A 9 13.96 -17.51 -3.38
CA ARG A 9 14.09 -18.98 -3.44
C ARG A 9 13.67 -19.54 -4.79
N ARG A 10 12.51 -19.13 -5.31
CA ARG A 10 11.99 -19.62 -6.60
C ARG A 10 12.90 -19.26 -7.77
N VAL A 11 13.37 -18.01 -7.82
CA VAL A 11 14.25 -17.52 -8.87
C VAL A 11 15.60 -18.25 -8.80
N SER A 12 16.20 -18.41 -7.62
CA SER A 12 17.45 -19.15 -7.45
C SER A 12 17.30 -20.62 -7.89
N LEU A 13 16.22 -21.30 -7.48
CA LEU A 13 15.98 -22.68 -7.89
C LEU A 13 15.74 -22.80 -9.39
N TRP A 14 15.01 -21.86 -10.00
CA TRP A 14 14.81 -21.80 -11.44
C TRP A 14 16.15 -21.62 -12.17
N SER A 15 16.98 -20.65 -11.75
CA SER A 15 18.29 -20.42 -12.35
C SER A 15 19.19 -21.65 -12.27
N LEU A 16 19.22 -22.33 -11.12
CA LEU A 16 20.00 -23.57 -10.94
C LEU A 16 19.53 -24.68 -11.89
N LEU A 17 18.21 -24.85 -12.05
CA LEU A 17 17.66 -25.86 -12.96
C LEU A 17 18.03 -25.55 -14.42
N ILE A 18 17.89 -24.29 -14.86
CA ILE A 18 18.21 -23.89 -16.23
C ILE A 18 19.72 -24.06 -16.51
N ILE A 19 20.58 -23.60 -15.60
CA ILE A 19 22.04 -23.75 -15.74
C ILE A 19 22.42 -25.23 -15.75
N GLY A 20 21.91 -26.03 -14.81
CA GLY A 20 22.19 -27.46 -14.75
C GLY A 20 21.72 -28.22 -15.99
N GLY A 21 20.53 -27.90 -16.51
CA GLY A 21 20.02 -28.47 -17.76
C GLY A 21 20.87 -28.11 -18.97
N ALA A 22 21.34 -26.86 -19.07
CA ALA A 22 22.23 -26.41 -20.14
C ALA A 22 23.61 -27.08 -20.06
N LEU A 23 24.21 -27.19 -18.88
CA LEU A 23 25.50 -27.85 -18.68
C LEU A 23 25.41 -29.35 -18.99
N LEU A 24 24.35 -30.03 -18.54
CA LEU A 24 24.14 -31.45 -18.86
C LEU A 24 23.89 -31.67 -20.35
N SER A 25 23.14 -30.78 -21.01
CA SER A 25 22.94 -30.80 -22.45
C SER A 25 24.26 -30.65 -23.22
N ALA A 26 25.10 -29.68 -22.83
CA ALA A 26 26.43 -29.49 -23.42
C ALA A 26 27.33 -30.72 -23.22
N TYR A 27 27.28 -31.35 -22.04
CA TYR A 27 28.00 -32.59 -21.76
C TYR A 27 27.53 -33.74 -22.67
N ILE A 28 26.21 -33.98 -22.77
CA ILE A 28 25.64 -35.03 -23.63
C ILE A 28 25.95 -34.78 -25.11
N TRP A 29 25.92 -33.52 -25.55
CA TRP A 29 26.32 -33.13 -26.89
C TRP A 29 27.80 -33.47 -27.17
N GLY A 30 28.69 -33.20 -26.21
CA GLY A 30 30.11 -33.55 -26.29
C GLY A 30 30.38 -35.07 -26.33
N LEU A 31 29.44 -35.88 -25.84
CA LEU A 31 29.49 -37.35 -25.96
C LEU A 31 29.00 -37.87 -27.33
N SER A 32 28.62 -36.99 -28.27
CA SER A 32 28.10 -37.35 -29.60
C SER A 32 26.84 -38.24 -29.57
N LEU A 33 26.06 -38.18 -28.48
CA LEU A 33 24.81 -38.95 -28.31
C LEU A 33 23.61 -38.39 -29.11
N GLY A 34 23.85 -37.38 -29.95
CA GLY A 34 22.86 -36.77 -30.84
C GLY A 34 22.04 -35.64 -30.21
N LEU A 35 21.47 -34.79 -31.08
CA LEU A 35 20.70 -33.60 -30.70
C LEU A 35 19.49 -33.93 -29.82
N ALA A 36 18.79 -35.04 -30.11
CA ALA A 36 17.62 -35.47 -29.36
C ALA A 36 17.96 -35.77 -27.89
N ALA A 37 19.07 -36.47 -27.64
CA ALA A 37 19.54 -36.74 -26.28
C ALA A 37 19.96 -35.45 -25.55
N ALA A 38 20.66 -34.56 -26.25
CA ALA A 38 21.09 -33.28 -25.69
C ALA A 38 19.91 -32.33 -25.38
N ALA A 39 18.76 -32.46 -26.05
CA ALA A 39 17.58 -31.63 -25.81
C ALA A 39 16.81 -32.01 -24.54
N ILE A 40 16.86 -33.28 -24.11
CA ILE A 40 16.09 -33.79 -22.97
C ILE A 40 16.37 -33.02 -21.66
N PRO A 41 17.64 -32.79 -21.25
CA PRO A 41 17.94 -32.00 -20.05
C PRO A 41 17.38 -30.58 -20.08
N VAL A 42 17.45 -29.91 -21.23
CA VAL A 42 16.93 -28.54 -21.39
C VAL A 42 15.42 -28.52 -21.24
N LEU A 43 14.72 -29.43 -21.91
CA LEU A 43 13.26 -29.54 -21.83
C LEU A 43 12.82 -29.89 -20.39
N ALA A 44 13.50 -30.83 -19.74
CA ALA A 44 13.24 -31.17 -18.34
C ALA A 44 13.47 -29.97 -17.41
N ALA A 45 14.57 -29.23 -17.60
CA ALA A 45 14.87 -28.02 -16.84
C ALA A 45 13.82 -26.92 -17.06
N LEU A 46 13.33 -26.73 -18.29
CA LEU A 46 12.26 -25.78 -18.59
C LEU A 46 10.94 -26.16 -17.93
N VAL A 47 10.53 -27.43 -18.00
CA VAL A 47 9.28 -27.92 -17.37
C VAL A 47 9.35 -27.83 -15.85
N LEU A 48 10.43 -28.34 -15.25
CA LEU A 48 10.64 -28.29 -13.80
C LEU A 48 10.81 -26.85 -13.32
N GLY A 49 11.58 -26.04 -14.07
CA GLY A 49 11.78 -24.63 -13.81
C GLY A 49 10.48 -23.83 -13.84
N HIS A 50 9.63 -24.07 -14.84
CA HIS A 50 8.31 -23.43 -14.94
C HIS A 50 7.44 -23.71 -13.71
N ARG A 51 7.38 -24.97 -13.26
CA ARG A 51 6.67 -25.34 -12.01
C ARG A 51 7.20 -24.62 -10.78
N ARG A 52 8.48 -24.24 -10.74
CA ARG A 52 9.06 -23.44 -9.63
C ARG A 52 8.68 -21.95 -9.73
N MET A 53 8.58 -21.42 -10.94
CA MET A 53 8.24 -20.01 -11.20
C MET A 53 6.74 -19.72 -11.02
N MET A 54 5.88 -20.71 -11.19
CA MET A 54 4.45 -20.59 -10.89
C MET A 54 4.19 -20.93 -9.42
N GLY A 55 3.76 -19.93 -8.64
CA GLY A 55 3.32 -20.09 -7.25
C GLY A 55 1.80 -20.27 -7.14
N PRO A 56 1.28 -20.52 -5.93
CA PRO A 56 -0.16 -20.53 -5.67
C PRO A 56 -0.80 -19.22 -6.14
N LYS A 57 -1.99 -19.30 -6.75
CA LYS A 57 -2.71 -18.10 -7.20
C LYS A 57 -3.10 -17.23 -6.01
N GLY A 58 -2.76 -15.96 -6.09
CA GLY A 58 -3.07 -14.94 -5.09
C GLY A 58 -3.93 -13.82 -5.67
N VAL A 59 -4.39 -12.91 -4.82
CA VAL A 59 -5.10 -11.68 -5.22
C VAL A 59 -4.16 -10.50 -5.06
N ALA A 60 -4.02 -9.71 -6.13
CA ALA A 60 -3.28 -8.46 -6.05
C ALA A 60 -4.16 -7.39 -5.40
N VAL A 61 -3.68 -6.80 -4.30
CA VAL A 61 -4.35 -5.68 -3.63
C VAL A 61 -3.45 -4.47 -3.80
N LEU A 62 -3.90 -3.51 -4.59
CA LEU A 62 -3.15 -2.33 -4.99
C LEU A 62 -3.47 -1.17 -4.06
N THR A 63 -2.45 -0.55 -3.47
CA THR A 63 -2.60 0.63 -2.61
C THR A 63 -2.20 1.88 -3.36
N TYR A 64 -3.13 2.83 -3.42
CA TYR A 64 -2.95 4.23 -3.80
C TYR A 64 -3.13 5.11 -2.56
N HIS A 65 -2.66 6.36 -2.62
CA HIS A 65 -2.97 7.35 -1.58
C HIS A 65 -3.50 8.61 -2.26
N SER A 66 -2.63 9.42 -2.87
CA SER A 66 -3.02 10.64 -3.59
C SER A 66 -3.06 10.40 -5.10
N VAL A 67 -4.12 10.88 -5.75
CA VAL A 67 -4.26 10.93 -7.21
C VAL A 67 -4.31 12.38 -7.66
N SER A 68 -3.17 13.07 -7.65
CA SER A 68 -3.08 14.50 -7.98
C SER A 68 -1.96 14.82 -8.97
N ALA A 69 -2.21 15.83 -9.81
CA ALA A 69 -1.19 16.44 -10.66
C ALA A 69 -0.30 17.43 -9.88
N GLU A 70 -0.81 17.97 -8.77
CA GLU A 70 -0.17 19.02 -7.98
C GLU A 70 -0.16 18.66 -6.48
N PRO A 71 0.53 17.58 -6.07
CA PRO A 71 0.49 17.10 -4.70
C PRO A 71 1.43 17.89 -3.74
N ALA A 72 1.76 19.14 -4.06
CA ALA A 72 2.86 19.88 -3.42
C ALA A 72 2.59 20.20 -1.94
N TRP A 73 1.33 20.21 -1.51
CA TRP A 73 0.93 20.39 -0.11
C TRP A 73 1.36 19.20 0.79
N LEU A 74 1.67 18.04 0.20
CA LEU A 74 2.17 16.85 0.89
C LEU A 74 3.70 16.75 0.79
N PRO A 75 4.43 16.80 1.92
CA PRO A 75 5.90 16.65 1.95
C PRO A 75 6.38 15.30 1.40
N TRP A 76 5.58 14.25 1.56
CA TRP A 76 5.83 12.87 1.10
C TRP A 76 5.10 12.54 -0.21
N SER A 77 4.69 13.55 -0.99
CA SER A 77 4.00 13.36 -2.26
C SER A 77 4.79 12.53 -3.28
N ARG A 78 6.12 12.57 -3.22
CA ARG A 78 6.99 11.81 -4.14
C ARG A 78 6.85 10.30 -3.96
N GLU A 79 6.53 9.87 -2.75
CA GLU A 79 6.39 8.46 -2.37
C GLU A 79 4.99 7.93 -2.67
N ILE A 80 3.95 8.74 -2.48
CA ILE A 80 2.56 8.26 -2.42
C ILE A 80 1.60 8.84 -3.46
N SER A 81 1.99 9.89 -4.19
CA SER A 81 1.14 10.51 -5.21
C SER A 81 1.32 9.87 -6.59
N VAL A 82 0.21 9.67 -7.28
CA VAL A 82 0.14 9.22 -8.67
C VAL A 82 -0.55 10.29 -9.51
N HIS A 83 0.01 10.65 -10.67
CA HIS A 83 -0.66 11.61 -11.55
C HIS A 83 -1.95 11.00 -12.11
N PRO A 84 -3.02 11.79 -12.31
CA PRO A 84 -4.28 11.30 -12.88
C PRO A 84 -4.11 10.53 -14.19
N ALA A 85 -3.23 10.98 -15.09
CA ALA A 85 -2.95 10.29 -16.35
C ALA A 85 -2.29 8.91 -16.14
N THR A 86 -1.43 8.76 -15.13
CA THR A 86 -0.83 7.47 -14.76
C THR A 86 -1.86 6.55 -14.10
N PHE A 87 -2.71 7.10 -13.24
CA PHE A 87 -3.82 6.36 -12.63
C PHE A 87 -4.79 5.83 -13.70
N GLU A 88 -5.21 6.68 -14.63
CA GLU A 88 -6.00 6.28 -15.82
C GLU A 88 -5.32 5.18 -16.63
N ARG A 89 -4.01 5.30 -16.85
CA ARG A 89 -3.23 4.25 -17.52
C ARG A 89 -3.26 2.94 -16.74
N HIS A 90 -3.26 2.98 -15.42
CA HIS A 90 -3.39 1.79 -14.57
C HIS A 90 -4.75 1.14 -14.74
N LEU A 91 -5.85 1.89 -14.65
CA LEU A 91 -7.20 1.38 -14.84
C LEU A 91 -7.37 0.75 -16.24
N ALA A 92 -6.93 1.45 -17.28
CA ALA A 92 -6.95 0.93 -18.65
C ALA A 92 -6.12 -0.37 -18.81
N THR A 93 -5.01 -0.49 -18.09
CA THR A 93 -4.17 -1.68 -18.12
C THR A 93 -4.86 -2.86 -17.44
N LEU A 94 -5.46 -2.64 -16.27
CA LEU A 94 -6.23 -3.67 -15.55
C LEU A 94 -7.43 -4.15 -16.38
N HIS A 95 -8.14 -3.22 -17.02
CA HIS A 95 -9.24 -3.53 -17.94
C HIS A 95 -8.76 -4.39 -19.13
N LYS A 96 -7.68 -3.97 -19.81
CA LYS A 96 -7.07 -4.74 -20.92
C LYS A 96 -6.53 -6.10 -20.50
N MET A 97 -6.13 -6.26 -19.24
CA MET A 97 -5.71 -7.54 -18.69
C MET A 97 -6.87 -8.50 -18.43
N GLY A 98 -8.12 -8.03 -18.50
CA GLY A 98 -9.30 -8.80 -18.14
C GLY A 98 -9.38 -9.10 -16.65
N CYS A 99 -8.78 -8.26 -15.79
CA CYS A 99 -8.79 -8.47 -14.35
C CYS A 99 -10.20 -8.23 -13.77
N GLY A 100 -10.67 -9.17 -12.96
CA GLY A 100 -11.88 -8.97 -12.16
C GLY A 100 -11.60 -8.01 -11.00
N ILE A 101 -12.19 -6.82 -11.02
CA ILE A 101 -12.06 -5.86 -9.93
C ILE A 101 -13.20 -6.09 -8.93
N VAL A 102 -12.86 -6.45 -7.69
CA VAL A 102 -13.84 -6.78 -6.65
C VAL A 102 -13.72 -5.86 -5.44
N GLY A 103 -14.85 -5.64 -4.76
CA GLY A 103 -14.89 -4.90 -3.49
C GLY A 103 -14.28 -5.72 -2.36
N THR A 104 -13.70 -5.04 -1.37
CA THR A 104 -12.95 -5.72 -0.29
C THR A 104 -13.90 -6.48 0.63
N ARG A 105 -15.09 -5.95 0.91
CA ARG A 105 -16.08 -6.62 1.77
C ARG A 105 -16.59 -7.92 1.18
N ASP A 106 -16.93 -7.90 -0.12
CA ASP A 106 -17.38 -9.08 -0.86
C ASP A 106 -16.27 -10.14 -0.95
N TYR A 107 -15.06 -9.71 -1.32
CA TYR A 107 -13.89 -10.58 -1.30
C TYR A 107 -13.71 -11.24 0.09
N LEU A 108 -13.84 -10.47 1.16
CA LEU A 108 -13.68 -10.99 2.51
C LEU A 108 -14.79 -11.98 2.89
N ASP A 109 -16.05 -11.68 2.59
CA ASP A 109 -17.18 -12.57 2.89
C ASP A 109 -17.00 -13.93 2.20
N ARG A 110 -16.63 -13.93 0.92
CA ARG A 110 -16.35 -15.16 0.16
C ARG A 110 -15.17 -15.95 0.73
N ARG A 111 -14.09 -15.25 1.08
CA ARG A 111 -12.90 -15.89 1.68
C ARG A 111 -13.20 -16.51 3.04
N LEU A 112 -14.02 -15.86 3.86
CA LEU A 112 -14.47 -16.38 5.16
C LEU A 112 -15.44 -17.56 5.01
N ALA A 113 -16.21 -17.60 3.92
CA ALA A 113 -17.02 -18.76 3.55
C ALA A 113 -16.21 -19.96 2.98
N GLY A 114 -14.88 -19.83 2.90
CA GLY A 114 -14.01 -20.89 2.38
C GLY A 114 -13.90 -20.92 0.86
N GLU A 115 -14.46 -19.94 0.15
CA GLU A 115 -14.32 -19.86 -1.30
C GLU A 115 -12.88 -19.49 -1.69
N ALA A 116 -12.39 -20.15 -2.74
CA ALA A 116 -11.14 -19.74 -3.37
C ALA A 116 -11.31 -18.36 -4.03
N PRO A 117 -10.32 -17.46 -3.90
CA PRO A 117 -10.37 -16.20 -4.63
C PRO A 117 -10.41 -16.47 -6.14
N PRO A 118 -11.24 -15.74 -6.91
CA PRO A 118 -11.30 -15.93 -8.35
C PRO A 118 -9.92 -15.67 -8.98
N GLY A 119 -9.59 -16.44 -10.03
CA GLY A 119 -8.37 -16.19 -10.81
C GLY A 119 -8.37 -14.77 -11.37
N ASP A 120 -7.19 -14.16 -11.49
CA ASP A 120 -6.99 -12.84 -12.09
C ASP A 120 -7.72 -11.67 -11.40
N THR A 121 -8.13 -11.85 -10.14
CA THR A 121 -8.75 -10.82 -9.31
C THR A 121 -7.76 -9.75 -8.86
N VAL A 122 -8.22 -8.50 -8.81
CA VAL A 122 -7.51 -7.34 -8.25
C VAL A 122 -8.45 -6.56 -7.33
N ILE A 123 -7.91 -6.01 -6.24
CA ILE A 123 -8.61 -5.11 -5.32
C ILE A 123 -7.87 -3.78 -5.30
N LEU A 124 -8.61 -2.68 -5.27
CA LEU A 124 -8.08 -1.31 -5.28
C LEU A 124 -8.35 -0.64 -3.93
N HIS A 125 -7.28 -0.19 -3.27
CA HIS A 125 -7.31 0.49 -1.97
C HIS A 125 -6.75 1.91 -2.10
N PHE A 126 -7.37 2.86 -1.41
CA PHE A 126 -6.93 4.25 -1.30
C PHE A 126 -6.78 4.59 0.18
N ASP A 127 -5.59 4.95 0.63
CA ASP A 127 -5.34 5.30 2.03
C ASP A 127 -5.45 6.84 2.24
N ASP A 128 -5.60 7.26 3.49
CA ASP A 128 -5.59 8.64 4.02
C ASP A 128 -6.85 9.50 3.83
N GLY A 129 -7.66 9.25 2.80
CA GLY A 129 -8.88 10.02 2.55
C GLY A 129 -8.65 11.41 1.97
N TYR A 130 -7.66 11.55 1.09
CA TYR A 130 -7.35 12.81 0.42
C TYR A 130 -8.48 13.30 -0.48
N LEU A 131 -8.63 14.63 -0.60
CA LEU A 131 -9.66 15.25 -1.43
C LEU A 131 -9.53 14.86 -2.91
N ASP A 132 -8.31 14.69 -3.40
CA ASP A 132 -8.06 14.24 -4.77
C ASP A 132 -8.63 12.83 -5.07
N ASN A 133 -8.92 12.02 -4.05
CA ASN A 133 -9.60 10.74 -4.23
C ASN A 133 -11.04 10.97 -4.69
N TRP A 134 -11.73 11.91 -4.08
CA TRP A 134 -13.07 12.34 -4.49
C TRP A 134 -13.05 12.99 -5.88
N GLN A 135 -12.12 13.93 -6.13
CA GLN A 135 -12.14 14.71 -7.37
C GLN A 135 -11.61 13.93 -8.58
N ASN A 136 -10.58 13.10 -8.41
CA ASN A 136 -9.89 12.45 -9.53
C ASN A 136 -10.10 10.93 -9.56
N ALA A 137 -9.97 10.24 -8.42
CA ALA A 137 -10.01 8.78 -8.39
C ALA A 137 -11.43 8.24 -8.57
N VAL A 138 -12.41 8.76 -7.83
CA VAL A 138 -13.81 8.32 -7.86
C VAL A 138 -14.41 8.42 -9.27
N PRO A 139 -14.36 9.58 -9.99
CA PRO A 139 -14.91 9.67 -11.34
C PRO A 139 -14.20 8.76 -12.34
N ALA A 140 -12.89 8.56 -12.19
CA ALA A 140 -12.15 7.65 -13.03
C ALA A 140 -12.58 6.19 -12.80
N LEU A 141 -12.64 5.75 -11.55
CA LEU A 141 -13.09 4.39 -11.22
C LEU A 141 -14.51 4.11 -11.72
N ASP A 142 -15.41 5.08 -11.57
CA ASP A 142 -16.80 4.98 -12.02
C ASP A 142 -16.90 4.78 -13.54
N ARG A 143 -16.14 5.55 -14.33
CA ARG A 143 -16.06 5.38 -15.80
C ARG A 143 -15.64 3.97 -16.24
N TYR A 144 -14.80 3.27 -15.46
CA TYR A 144 -14.40 1.89 -15.76
C TYR A 144 -15.27 0.84 -15.06
N GLY A 145 -16.27 1.24 -14.25
CA GLY A 145 -17.06 0.32 -13.43
C GLY A 145 -16.22 -0.44 -12.41
N MET A 146 -15.12 0.15 -11.93
CA MET A 146 -14.17 -0.53 -11.05
C MET A 146 -14.47 -0.27 -9.58
N ARG A 147 -14.50 -1.34 -8.79
CA ARG A 147 -14.74 -1.27 -7.34
C ARG A 147 -13.48 -0.85 -6.59
N ALA A 148 -13.65 -0.15 -5.47
CA ALA A 148 -12.54 0.29 -4.62
C ALA A 148 -12.95 0.45 -3.15
N THR A 149 -11.96 0.41 -2.26
CA THR A 149 -12.12 0.73 -0.84
C THR A 149 -11.25 1.93 -0.47
N PHE A 150 -11.85 2.94 0.14
CA PHE A 150 -11.21 4.15 0.64
C PHE A 150 -11.05 4.05 2.16
N PHE A 151 -9.82 4.12 2.64
CA PHE A 151 -9.47 4.11 4.05
C PHE A 151 -9.23 5.54 4.51
N VAL A 152 -10.03 6.02 5.47
CA VAL A 152 -9.97 7.42 5.93
C VAL A 152 -9.43 7.53 7.35
N SER A 153 -8.54 8.51 7.58
CA SER A 153 -8.02 8.83 8.91
C SER A 153 -8.86 9.93 9.55
N LEU A 154 -9.45 9.65 10.72
CA LEU A 154 -10.55 10.45 11.27
C LEU A 154 -10.22 11.93 11.50
N ASP A 155 -9.06 12.22 12.09
CA ASP A 155 -8.73 13.58 12.52
C ASP A 155 -8.37 14.49 11.35
N PHE A 156 -8.07 13.93 10.18
CA PHE A 156 -7.79 14.68 8.96
C PHE A 156 -9.04 15.00 8.13
N ILE A 157 -10.19 14.37 8.41
CA ILE A 157 -11.43 14.63 7.66
C ILE A 157 -11.83 16.10 7.83
N GLU A 158 -12.00 16.80 6.70
CA GLU A 158 -12.30 18.22 6.71
C GLU A 158 -13.75 18.46 7.21
N PRO A 159 -13.99 19.46 8.06
CA PRO A 159 -15.34 19.88 8.38
C PRO A 159 -16.05 20.39 7.13
N GLY A 160 -17.21 19.82 6.81
CA GLY A 160 -17.99 20.23 5.65
C GLY A 160 -19.34 19.53 5.61
N LYS A 161 -20.33 20.21 5.02
CA LYS A 161 -21.71 19.71 4.83
C LYS A 161 -22.14 19.66 3.37
N ARG A 162 -21.20 19.90 2.45
CA ARG A 162 -21.46 19.97 1.01
C ARG A 162 -20.42 19.14 0.28
N VAL A 163 -20.86 18.51 -0.79
CA VAL A 163 -19.97 17.87 -1.75
C VAL A 163 -19.28 18.96 -2.56
N ARG A 164 -17.95 18.93 -2.62
CA ARG A 164 -17.18 19.84 -3.50
C ARG A 164 -17.22 19.34 -4.95
N PRO A 165 -17.21 20.26 -5.93
CA PRO A 165 -17.14 19.87 -7.33
C PRO A 165 -15.78 19.23 -7.66
N CYS A 166 -15.73 18.42 -8.72
CA CYS A 166 -14.54 17.69 -9.15
C CYS A 166 -13.71 18.48 -10.19
N ASP A 167 -13.50 19.77 -9.95
CA ASP A 167 -12.83 20.69 -10.88
C ASP A 167 -12.01 21.81 -10.18
N GLY A 168 -11.74 21.65 -8.88
CA GLY A 168 -11.12 22.70 -8.05
C GLY A 168 -9.74 22.34 -7.52
N ASP A 169 -9.30 23.09 -6.50
CA ASP A 169 -8.11 22.72 -5.70
C ASP A 169 -8.33 21.34 -5.08
N THR A 170 -7.32 20.49 -5.24
CA THR A 170 -7.33 19.09 -4.79
C THR A 170 -6.59 18.90 -3.48
N SER A 171 -6.11 19.99 -2.87
CA SER A 171 -5.35 19.98 -1.62
C SER A 171 -6.24 19.66 -0.41
N GLY A 172 -5.69 18.90 0.53
CA GLY A 172 -6.36 18.53 1.77
C GLY A 172 -7.13 17.21 1.69
N TYR A 173 -8.18 17.11 2.49
CA TYR A 173 -8.86 15.85 2.79
C TYR A 173 -10.35 15.95 2.47
N MET A 174 -10.97 14.79 2.22
CA MET A 174 -12.42 14.73 2.04
C MET A 174 -13.15 15.16 3.31
N ASN A 175 -14.38 15.65 3.14
CA ASN A 175 -15.31 15.86 4.24
C ASN A 175 -16.29 14.68 4.36
N TRP A 176 -17.03 14.61 5.47
CA TRP A 176 -17.99 13.52 5.72
C TRP A 176 -19.13 13.42 4.70
N THR A 177 -19.47 14.51 4.01
CA THR A 177 -20.52 14.48 2.96
C THR A 177 -20.01 13.75 1.72
N GLU A 178 -18.76 13.99 1.32
CA GLU A 178 -18.10 13.28 0.22
C GLU A 178 -17.87 11.81 0.57
N ILE A 179 -17.42 11.53 1.81
CA ILE A 179 -17.24 10.17 2.31
C ILE A 179 -18.57 9.39 2.33
N ALA A 180 -19.67 10.01 2.76
CA ALA A 180 -20.99 9.39 2.72
C ALA A 180 -21.44 9.10 1.29
N ALA A 181 -21.21 10.03 0.35
CA ALA A 181 -21.52 9.82 -1.07
C ALA A 181 -20.71 8.65 -1.68
N ILE A 182 -19.43 8.50 -1.30
CA ILE A 182 -18.63 7.33 -1.68
C ILE A 182 -19.26 6.05 -1.11
N GLU A 183 -19.67 6.05 0.16
CA GLU A 183 -20.24 4.85 0.76
C GLU A 183 -21.60 4.45 0.21
N GLU A 184 -22.44 5.42 -0.18
CA GLU A 184 -23.73 5.15 -0.82
C GLU A 184 -23.57 4.64 -2.26
N HIS A 185 -22.41 4.86 -2.88
CA HIS A 185 -22.13 4.43 -4.24
C HIS A 185 -21.91 2.91 -4.33
N PRO A 186 -22.57 2.20 -5.27
CA PRO A 186 -22.55 0.72 -5.32
C PRO A 186 -21.16 0.12 -5.62
N LEU A 187 -20.24 0.91 -6.18
CA LEU A 187 -18.89 0.45 -6.49
C LEU A 187 -17.89 0.61 -5.34
N PHE A 188 -18.18 1.44 -4.35
CA PHE A 188 -17.18 1.89 -3.39
C PHE A 188 -17.50 1.51 -1.95
N GLU A 189 -16.46 1.48 -1.14
CA GLU A 189 -16.54 1.13 0.27
C GLU A 189 -15.64 2.10 1.05
N VAL A 190 -16.07 2.52 2.23
CA VAL A 190 -15.28 3.33 3.16
C VAL A 190 -15.00 2.53 4.44
N GLU A 191 -13.74 2.51 4.86
CA GLU A 191 -13.26 1.84 6.08
C GLU A 191 -12.24 2.74 6.82
N PRO A 192 -11.90 2.49 8.09
CA PRO A 192 -10.98 3.35 8.85
C PRO A 192 -9.50 3.09 8.53
N HIS A 193 -8.71 4.17 8.57
CA HIS A 193 -7.25 4.17 8.56
C HIS A 193 -6.66 4.71 9.87
N GLY A 194 -7.23 4.28 11.00
CA GLY A 194 -6.94 4.83 12.32
C GLY A 194 -7.50 6.24 12.54
N VAL A 195 -7.24 6.78 13.72
CA VAL A 195 -7.61 8.16 14.04
C VAL A 195 -6.71 9.14 13.30
N ASP A 196 -5.41 8.86 13.26
CA ASP A 196 -4.38 9.66 12.62
C ASP A 196 -3.15 8.80 12.26
N HIS A 197 -2.14 9.44 11.65
CA HIS A 197 -0.81 8.87 11.45
C HIS A 197 0.11 9.21 12.62
N ALA A 198 -0.36 9.03 13.86
CA ALA A 198 0.43 9.38 15.04
C ALA A 198 1.71 8.56 15.16
N ARG A 199 2.75 9.24 15.63
CA ARG A 199 3.99 8.65 16.10
C ARG A 199 4.19 8.98 17.57
N VAL A 200 4.85 8.07 18.27
CA VAL A 200 5.22 8.23 19.68
C VAL A 200 6.74 8.14 19.80
N PRO A 201 7.38 8.90 20.72
CA PRO A 201 8.75 8.62 21.12
C PRO A 201 8.88 7.15 21.55
N VAL A 202 9.98 6.49 21.22
CA VAL A 202 10.27 5.10 21.66
C VAL A 202 11.52 5.02 22.53
N SER A 203 12.26 6.12 22.62
CA SER A 203 13.37 6.34 23.54
C SER A 203 13.54 7.84 23.80
N ASP A 204 14.41 8.20 24.75
CA ASP A 204 14.88 9.57 24.98
C ASP A 204 16.01 9.99 24.03
N ARG A 205 16.42 9.10 23.11
CA ARG A 205 17.52 9.34 22.19
C ARG A 205 17.17 10.46 21.20
N PRO A 206 17.93 11.57 21.17
CA PRO A 206 17.74 12.60 20.16
C PRO A 206 18.23 12.09 18.80
N VAL A 207 17.43 12.29 17.76
CA VAL A 207 17.80 11.94 16.37
C VAL A 207 17.92 13.14 15.45
N ASP A 208 17.24 14.25 15.77
CA ASP A 208 17.28 15.49 15.00
C ASP A 208 16.81 16.68 15.85
N ARG A 209 16.70 17.87 15.24
CA ARG A 209 16.00 19.05 15.78
C ARG A 209 14.99 19.57 14.76
N LEU A 210 13.88 20.10 15.26
CA LEU A 210 12.86 20.72 14.41
C LEU A 210 13.39 22.03 13.82
N THR A 211 13.43 22.15 12.50
CA THR A 211 13.91 23.32 11.76
C THR A 211 12.85 23.83 10.78
N ALA A 212 13.05 25.03 10.25
CA ALA A 212 12.18 25.57 9.20
C ALA A 212 12.11 24.66 7.96
N ASP A 213 13.18 23.90 7.70
CA ASP A 213 13.29 23.04 6.51
C ASP A 213 12.66 21.66 6.69
N ASN A 214 12.64 21.11 7.90
CA ASN A 214 12.20 19.72 8.14
C ASN A 214 10.83 19.60 8.83
N TRP A 215 10.27 20.68 9.40
CA TRP A 215 9.09 20.55 10.27
C TRP A 215 7.87 19.97 9.57
N ARG A 216 7.69 20.22 8.26
CA ARG A 216 6.59 19.63 7.48
C ARG A 216 6.78 18.12 7.29
N SER A 217 8.00 17.66 7.03
CA SER A 217 8.33 16.23 6.98
C SER A 217 8.20 15.55 8.35
N LEU A 218 8.24 16.34 9.42
CA LEU A 218 8.04 15.93 10.81
C LEU A 218 6.67 16.41 11.36
N ALA A 219 5.67 16.59 10.50
CA ALA A 219 4.35 17.10 10.88
C ALA A 219 3.68 16.31 12.00
N TRP A 220 4.03 15.03 12.17
CA TRP A 220 3.58 14.20 13.29
C TRP A 220 3.81 14.83 14.66
N MET A 221 4.89 15.62 14.84
CA MET A 221 5.14 16.32 16.10
C MET A 221 4.08 17.40 16.36
N GLN A 222 3.67 18.13 15.32
CA GLN A 222 2.59 19.12 15.42
C GLN A 222 1.25 18.42 15.69
N TRP A 223 0.98 17.31 14.98
CA TRP A 223 -0.23 16.52 15.17
C TRP A 223 -0.35 15.93 16.57
N ALA A 224 0.76 15.46 17.14
CA ALA A 224 0.78 14.91 18.49
C ALA A 224 0.48 16.00 19.54
N ALA A 225 0.94 17.23 19.30
CA ALA A 225 0.70 18.37 20.18
C ALA A 225 -0.65 19.08 19.94
N THR A 226 -1.37 18.74 18.87
CA THR A 226 -2.63 19.39 18.49
C THR A 226 -3.79 18.39 18.63
N PRO A 227 -4.56 18.44 19.73
CA PRO A 227 -5.70 17.55 19.91
C PRO A 227 -6.85 17.91 18.96
N GLY A 228 -7.60 16.90 18.52
CA GLY A 228 -8.78 17.08 17.69
C GLY A 228 -8.47 17.12 16.20
N SER A 229 -9.09 18.04 15.47
CA SER A 229 -8.98 18.08 14.01
C SER A 229 -7.59 18.54 13.56
N LYS A 230 -7.10 17.90 12.51
CA LYS A 230 -5.78 18.08 11.91
C LYS A 230 -5.86 18.39 10.41
N HIS A 231 -7.06 18.52 9.84
CA HIS A 231 -7.30 18.61 8.40
C HIS A 231 -6.55 19.76 7.70
N ASP A 232 -6.23 20.84 8.41
CA ASP A 232 -5.63 22.07 7.91
C ASP A 232 -4.15 22.23 8.29
N TRP A 233 -3.52 21.20 8.85
CA TRP A 233 -2.13 21.23 9.33
C TRP A 233 -1.13 21.78 8.31
N PHE A 234 -1.41 21.58 7.02
CA PHE A 234 -0.54 22.00 5.92
C PHE A 234 -0.69 23.48 5.53
N ARG A 235 -1.78 24.14 5.96
CA ARG A 235 -2.11 25.53 5.60
C ARG A 235 -1.28 26.57 6.35
N THR A 236 -0.52 26.18 7.37
CA THR A 236 0.38 27.09 8.10
C THR A 236 1.76 27.08 7.49
N ASP A 237 2.42 28.24 7.43
CA ASP A 237 3.79 28.37 6.89
C ASP A 237 4.89 28.08 7.92
N GLN A 238 4.50 28.01 9.20
CA GLN A 238 5.39 27.74 10.32
C GLN A 238 4.72 26.77 11.30
N PRO A 239 5.50 26.01 12.11
CA PRO A 239 4.95 25.16 13.14
C PRO A 239 4.29 25.99 14.25
N VAL A 240 3.12 25.56 14.70
CA VAL A 240 2.30 26.31 15.67
C VAL A 240 2.35 25.68 17.07
N ALA A 241 2.29 24.35 17.16
CA ALA A 241 2.15 23.65 18.43
C ALA A 241 3.50 23.24 19.05
N VAL A 242 4.48 22.86 18.22
CA VAL A 242 5.84 22.52 18.68
C VAL A 242 6.85 23.48 18.06
N PRO A 243 7.59 24.28 18.86
CA PRO A 243 8.46 25.32 18.34
C PRO A 243 9.71 24.78 17.65
N LEU A 244 10.26 25.58 16.73
CA LEU A 244 11.57 25.32 16.13
C LEU A 244 12.66 25.20 17.20
N GLY A 245 13.66 24.36 16.94
CA GLY A 245 14.74 24.01 17.88
C GLY A 245 14.41 22.85 18.82
N THR A 246 13.14 22.45 18.92
CA THR A 246 12.71 21.30 19.73
C THR A 246 13.45 20.03 19.29
N VAL A 247 13.91 19.25 20.26
CA VAL A 247 14.57 17.96 20.00
C VAL A 247 13.56 16.99 19.41
N VAL A 248 13.94 16.34 18.31
CA VAL A 248 13.17 15.26 17.69
C VAL A 248 13.66 13.94 18.32
N PRO A 249 12.81 13.23 19.07
CA PRO A 249 13.19 11.94 19.63
C PRO A 249 13.13 10.85 18.57
N GLU A 250 13.86 9.77 18.81
CA GLU A 250 13.60 8.51 18.12
C GLU A 250 12.13 8.12 18.33
N SER A 251 11.42 7.83 17.24
CA SER A 251 9.97 7.65 17.25
C SER A 251 9.51 6.47 16.41
N GLY A 252 8.42 5.86 16.86
CA GLY A 252 7.74 4.73 16.23
C GLY A 252 6.26 5.03 15.96
N LEU A 253 5.59 4.13 15.25
CA LEU A 253 4.17 4.27 14.97
C LEU A 253 3.34 4.03 16.23
N ALA A 254 2.40 4.92 16.51
CA ALA A 254 1.58 4.83 17.70
C ALA A 254 0.89 3.46 17.80
N LEU A 255 0.29 2.96 16.73
CA LEU A 255 -0.48 1.71 16.78
C LEU A 255 0.38 0.43 16.73
N ALA A 256 1.71 0.53 16.86
CA ALA A 256 2.62 -0.61 16.78
C ALA A 256 3.75 -0.62 17.82
N GLU A 257 4.13 0.55 18.34
CA GLU A 257 5.30 0.70 19.21
C GLU A 257 4.92 1.24 20.59
N ARG A 258 5.63 0.76 21.62
CA ARG A 258 5.47 1.23 23.01
C ARG A 258 6.03 2.64 23.15
N ALA A 259 5.25 3.54 23.75
CA ALA A 259 5.63 4.93 23.92
C ALA A 259 6.66 5.11 25.04
N TRP A 260 7.68 5.93 24.82
CA TRP A 260 8.55 6.44 25.88
C TRP A 260 7.96 7.72 26.45
N THR A 261 7.76 7.73 27.77
CA THR A 261 7.12 8.84 28.50
C THR A 261 8.01 9.33 29.64
N ALA A 262 7.57 10.37 30.36
CA ALA A 262 8.28 10.85 31.56
C ALA A 262 8.40 9.77 32.64
N ASP A 263 7.44 8.85 32.71
CA ASP A 263 7.41 7.74 33.66
C ASP A 263 8.18 6.50 33.15
N GLY A 264 8.87 6.63 32.01
CA GLY A 264 9.61 5.57 31.34
C GLY A 264 8.84 4.94 30.18
N LEU A 265 9.29 3.74 29.77
CA LEU A 265 8.71 3.00 28.65
C LEU A 265 7.34 2.42 29.03
N GLU A 266 6.29 2.88 28.35
CA GLU A 266 4.90 2.39 28.41
C GLU A 266 4.90 0.87 28.45
N ASP A 267 4.18 0.24 29.38
CA ASP A 267 4.11 -1.22 29.43
C ASP A 267 3.23 -1.82 28.31
N GLN A 268 3.10 -3.15 28.30
CA GLN A 268 2.28 -3.81 27.28
C GLN A 268 0.81 -3.40 27.38
N SER A 269 0.28 -3.22 28.60
CA SER A 269 -1.11 -2.86 28.83
C SER A 269 -1.42 -1.46 28.28
N GLY A 270 -0.49 -0.52 28.41
CA GLY A 270 -0.59 0.84 27.87
C GLY A 270 -0.74 0.82 26.35
N LEU A 271 0.14 0.08 25.65
CA LEU A 271 0.06 -0.07 24.19
C LEU A 271 -1.28 -0.68 23.77
N GLU A 272 -1.71 -1.75 24.42
CA GLU A 272 -2.98 -2.41 24.12
C GLU A 272 -4.19 -1.50 24.34
N GLN A 273 -4.18 -0.71 25.42
CA GLN A 273 -5.22 0.26 25.70
C GLN A 273 -5.25 1.37 24.64
N ARG A 274 -4.08 1.85 24.20
CA ARG A 274 -3.96 2.89 23.18
C ARG A 274 -4.47 2.42 21.82
N ILE A 275 -4.12 1.21 21.40
CA ILE A 275 -4.67 0.57 20.20
C ILE A 275 -6.19 0.37 20.34
N THR A 276 -6.66 -0.14 21.47
CA THR A 276 -8.09 -0.38 21.72
C THR A 276 -8.90 0.91 21.63
N ASN A 277 -8.39 2.00 22.19
CA ASN A 277 -9.03 3.31 22.16
C ASN A 277 -9.15 3.86 20.73
N ASP A 278 -8.09 3.74 19.92
CA ASP A 278 -8.10 4.17 18.52
C ASP A 278 -9.17 3.41 17.70
N LEU A 279 -9.16 2.08 17.79
CA LEU A 279 -10.07 1.22 17.05
C LEU A 279 -11.54 1.42 17.50
N ARG A 280 -11.80 1.62 18.80
CA ARG A 280 -13.13 1.94 19.31
C ARG A 280 -13.60 3.32 18.87
N ARG A 281 -12.70 4.31 18.82
CA ARG A 281 -13.02 5.64 18.29
C ARG A 281 -13.40 5.55 16.81
N CYS A 282 -12.70 4.73 16.03
CA CYS A 282 -13.07 4.43 14.65
C CYS A 282 -14.49 3.85 14.56
N GLN A 283 -14.82 2.82 15.34
CA GLN A 283 -16.17 2.23 15.36
C GLN A 283 -17.25 3.26 15.70
N ALA A 284 -17.07 3.99 16.80
CA ALA A 284 -18.05 4.97 17.27
C ALA A 284 -18.28 6.10 16.25
N VAL A 285 -17.22 6.58 15.60
CA VAL A 285 -17.35 7.64 14.58
C VAL A 285 -18.02 7.12 13.32
N PHE A 286 -17.68 5.92 12.84
CA PHE A 286 -18.32 5.31 11.67
C PHE A 286 -19.80 4.99 11.92
N GLU A 287 -20.15 4.47 13.09
CA GLU A 287 -21.55 4.23 13.47
C GLU A 287 -22.33 5.54 13.49
N LYS A 288 -21.76 6.60 14.08
CA LYS A 288 -22.39 7.91 14.15
C LYS A 288 -22.53 8.58 12.77
N ARG A 289 -21.54 8.44 11.88
CA ARG A 289 -21.45 9.20 10.62
C ARG A 289 -22.04 8.46 9.43
N LEU A 290 -21.93 7.14 9.40
CA LEU A 290 -22.32 6.28 8.28
C LEU A 290 -23.36 5.21 8.68
N GLY A 291 -23.84 5.21 9.93
CA GLY A 291 -24.90 4.31 10.39
C GLY A 291 -24.49 2.84 10.54
N ARG A 292 -23.19 2.53 10.54
CA ARG A 292 -22.69 1.14 10.62
C ARG A 292 -21.28 1.06 11.18
N SER A 293 -20.97 -0.08 11.79
CA SER A 293 -19.63 -0.37 12.28
C SER A 293 -18.70 -0.79 11.13
N PRO A 294 -17.42 -0.37 11.14
CA PRO A 294 -16.44 -0.76 10.14
C PRO A 294 -16.14 -2.26 10.22
N ARG A 295 -15.80 -2.87 9.08
CA ARG A 295 -15.51 -4.31 8.98
C ARG A 295 -14.02 -4.58 8.82
N ILE A 296 -13.27 -3.63 8.29
CA ILE A 296 -11.86 -3.80 7.92
C ILE A 296 -11.07 -2.64 8.51
N PHE A 297 -9.94 -2.91 9.15
CA PHE A 297 -9.05 -1.86 9.64
C PHE A 297 -7.79 -1.78 8.77
N CYS A 298 -7.46 -0.59 8.26
CA CYS A 298 -6.20 -0.35 7.58
C CYS A 298 -5.18 0.26 8.54
N TRP A 299 -4.06 -0.43 8.77
CA TRP A 299 -3.01 0.07 9.65
C TRP A 299 -2.17 1.15 8.95
N PRO A 300 -1.91 2.31 9.61
CA PRO A 300 -0.95 3.31 9.15
C PRO A 300 0.38 2.66 8.72
N GLU A 301 0.89 3.10 7.56
CA GLU A 301 2.09 2.57 6.91
C GLU A 301 2.10 1.03 6.68
N ASN A 302 0.95 0.37 6.80
CA ASN A 302 0.81 -1.08 6.71
C ASN A 302 1.67 -1.83 7.74
N ILE A 303 1.95 -1.21 8.90
CA ILE A 303 2.72 -1.78 10.02
C ILE A 303 1.77 -2.12 11.17
N VAL A 304 1.92 -3.34 11.71
CA VAL A 304 1.06 -3.86 12.78
C VAL A 304 1.80 -4.90 13.62
N GLY A 305 1.65 -4.79 14.94
CA GLY A 305 2.11 -5.79 15.92
C GLY A 305 1.12 -6.94 16.15
N PRO A 306 1.53 -8.05 16.79
CA PRO A 306 0.64 -9.17 17.14
C PRO A 306 -0.62 -8.73 17.92
N GLU A 307 -0.47 -7.74 18.78
CA GLU A 307 -1.51 -7.23 19.67
C GLU A 307 -2.57 -6.46 18.92
N GLY A 308 -2.16 -5.62 17.96
CA GLY A 308 -3.07 -4.89 17.10
C GLY A 308 -4.03 -5.82 16.37
N ARG A 309 -3.53 -6.94 15.83
CA ARG A 309 -4.39 -7.96 15.17
C ARG A 309 -5.35 -8.61 16.13
N ARG A 310 -4.89 -9.00 17.32
CA ARG A 310 -5.72 -9.64 18.36
C ARG A 310 -6.83 -8.70 18.83
N ILE A 311 -6.48 -7.43 19.09
CA ILE A 311 -7.42 -6.40 19.53
C ILE A 311 -8.45 -6.11 18.44
N ALA A 312 -8.02 -5.94 17.18
CA ALA A 312 -8.94 -5.73 16.07
C ALA A 312 -9.96 -6.87 15.95
N ALA A 313 -9.51 -8.12 16.02
CA ALA A 313 -10.40 -9.29 16.02
C ALA A 313 -11.35 -9.30 17.23
N ALA A 314 -10.86 -8.99 18.44
CA ALA A 314 -11.67 -8.93 19.65
C ALA A 314 -12.74 -7.82 19.62
N LEU A 315 -12.47 -6.72 18.91
CA LEU A 315 -13.42 -5.63 18.68
C LEU A 315 -14.38 -5.90 17.51
N GLY A 316 -14.26 -7.03 16.81
CA GLY A 316 -15.18 -7.43 15.74
C GLY A 316 -14.78 -6.99 14.32
N TYR A 317 -13.58 -6.43 14.12
CA TYR A 317 -13.05 -6.25 12.77
C TYR A 317 -12.80 -7.62 12.13
N ARG A 318 -13.34 -7.84 10.93
CA ARG A 318 -13.27 -9.12 10.22
C ARG A 318 -11.92 -9.34 9.52
N ALA A 319 -11.23 -8.25 9.18
CA ALA A 319 -9.90 -8.30 8.60
C ALA A 319 -9.11 -7.02 8.89
N THR A 320 -7.79 -7.11 8.77
CA THR A 320 -6.93 -5.93 8.75
C THR A 320 -5.90 -6.01 7.64
N THR A 321 -5.35 -4.85 7.24
CA THR A 321 -4.19 -4.80 6.36
C THR A 321 -2.90 -5.20 7.10
N GLY A 322 -1.71 -4.89 6.56
CA GLY A 322 -0.43 -5.19 7.21
C GLY A 322 0.14 -6.58 6.91
N GLY A 323 -0.45 -7.31 5.96
CA GLY A 323 0.03 -8.64 5.56
C GLY A 323 1.28 -8.60 4.67
N ARG A 324 2.04 -9.71 4.65
CA ARG A 324 3.25 -9.89 3.83
C ARG A 324 3.13 -11.01 2.79
N GLY A 325 1.94 -11.59 2.64
CA GLY A 325 1.59 -12.71 1.75
C GLY A 325 1.03 -12.27 0.39
N ARG A 326 0.45 -13.21 -0.37
CA ARG A 326 -0.13 -12.98 -1.70
C ARG A 326 -1.66 -13.07 -1.71
N ASN A 327 -2.29 -13.19 -0.54
CA ASN A 327 -3.73 -13.39 -0.40
C ASN A 327 -4.19 -14.68 -1.09
N THR A 328 -3.39 -15.74 -0.99
CA THR A 328 -3.75 -17.06 -1.56
C THR A 328 -4.85 -17.72 -0.73
N ALA A 329 -5.53 -18.74 -1.27
CA ALA A 329 -6.56 -19.48 -0.54
C ALA A 329 -6.08 -20.08 0.79
N ALA A 330 -4.80 -20.46 0.87
CA ALA A 330 -4.18 -21.05 2.06
C ALA A 330 -3.71 -20.00 3.10
N GLU A 331 -3.72 -18.72 2.73
CA GLU A 331 -3.37 -17.64 3.67
C GLU A 331 -4.62 -17.19 4.45
N PRO A 332 -4.48 -16.71 5.71
CA PRO A 332 -5.63 -16.27 6.51
C PRO A 332 -6.42 -15.15 5.84
N ALA A 333 -7.74 -15.31 5.73
CA ALA A 333 -8.65 -14.31 5.14
C ALA A 333 -8.64 -12.97 5.91
N ALA A 334 -8.46 -13.02 7.23
CA ALA A 334 -8.41 -11.85 8.10
C ALA A 334 -7.15 -10.97 7.90
N ILE A 335 -6.21 -11.38 7.05
CA ILE A 335 -4.95 -10.65 6.83
C ILE A 335 -4.83 -10.28 5.34
N ILE A 336 -5.02 -8.99 5.06
CA ILE A 336 -4.93 -8.46 3.70
C ILE A 336 -3.50 -7.96 3.45
N SER A 337 -2.84 -8.56 2.46
CA SER A 337 -1.49 -8.22 2.03
C SER A 337 -1.54 -7.32 0.79
N ARG A 338 -0.92 -6.15 0.86
CA ARG A 338 -1.04 -5.12 -0.18
C ARG A 338 0.27 -4.89 -0.92
N ILE A 339 0.20 -4.24 -2.08
CA ILE A 339 1.36 -3.74 -2.82
C ILE A 339 1.15 -2.26 -3.11
N HIS A 340 2.15 -1.45 -2.76
CA HIS A 340 2.15 -0.02 -3.05
C HIS A 340 2.28 0.20 -4.56
N ILE A 341 1.40 1.03 -5.11
CA ILE A 341 1.49 1.51 -6.48
C ILE A 341 1.89 2.97 -6.44
N GLY A 342 2.86 3.32 -7.27
CA GLY A 342 3.35 4.69 -7.37
C GLY A 342 3.43 5.12 -8.82
N ASP A 343 3.99 6.30 -9.01
CA ASP A 343 4.30 6.87 -10.31
C ASP A 343 5.77 6.63 -10.67
N ARG A 344 6.13 6.95 -11.91
CA ARG A 344 7.50 6.97 -12.42
C ARG A 344 8.18 5.61 -12.22
N ALA A 345 7.63 4.56 -12.83
CA ALA A 345 8.13 3.19 -12.75
C ALA A 345 9.65 3.05 -13.03
N LEU A 346 10.21 3.92 -13.88
CA LEU A 346 11.65 3.99 -14.18
C LEU A 346 12.36 5.25 -13.62
N GLY A 347 11.70 6.02 -12.75
CA GLY A 347 12.21 7.27 -12.18
C GLY A 347 11.88 8.53 -12.99
N PHE A 348 11.22 8.39 -14.13
CA PHE A 348 10.66 9.48 -14.94
C PHE A 348 9.29 9.09 -15.50
N ARG A 349 8.52 10.06 -16.00
CA ARG A 349 7.16 9.83 -16.50
C ARG A 349 7.22 9.15 -17.86
N TRP A 350 6.78 7.89 -17.94
CA TRP A 350 6.64 7.20 -19.22
C TRP A 350 5.50 6.17 -19.17
N GLN A 351 4.39 6.52 -19.82
CA GLN A 351 3.12 5.79 -19.72
C GLN A 351 3.20 4.30 -20.10
N PHE A 352 4.07 3.95 -21.06
CA PHE A 352 4.28 2.54 -21.41
C PHE A 352 4.98 1.77 -20.28
N ALA A 353 5.99 2.37 -19.65
CA ALA A 353 6.67 1.76 -18.52
C ALA A 353 5.75 1.63 -17.30
N GLU A 354 4.87 2.60 -17.04
CA GLU A 354 3.85 2.48 -15.97
C GLU A 354 2.94 1.29 -16.21
N ALA A 355 2.37 1.15 -17.42
CA ALA A 355 1.52 0.02 -17.76
C ALA A 355 2.24 -1.32 -17.64
N LEU A 356 3.49 -1.39 -18.12
CA LEU A 356 4.28 -2.61 -18.06
C LEU A 356 4.64 -2.99 -16.62
N HIS A 357 5.04 -2.01 -15.80
CA HIS A 357 5.35 -2.22 -14.39
C HIS A 357 4.14 -2.70 -13.60
N LEU A 358 2.99 -2.04 -13.78
CA LEU A 358 1.74 -2.45 -13.14
C LEU A 358 1.36 -3.88 -13.51
N ARG A 359 1.35 -4.20 -14.81
CA ARG A 359 1.06 -5.56 -15.29
C ARG A 359 1.98 -6.58 -14.63
N ALA A 360 3.27 -6.29 -14.58
CA ALA A 360 4.27 -7.17 -13.99
C ALA A 360 4.06 -7.32 -12.47
N ALA A 361 3.76 -6.24 -11.77
CA ALA A 361 3.49 -6.23 -10.33
C ALA A 361 2.24 -7.06 -9.98
N VAL A 362 1.14 -6.87 -10.72
CA VAL A 362 -0.10 -7.64 -10.56
C VAL A 362 0.14 -9.13 -10.80
N ARG A 363 0.76 -9.50 -11.93
CA ARG A 363 1.01 -10.91 -12.26
C ARG A 363 1.98 -11.58 -11.29
N LEU A 364 2.97 -10.84 -10.78
CA LEU A 364 3.86 -11.31 -9.73
C LEU A 364 3.11 -11.56 -8.42
N ALA A 365 2.21 -10.65 -8.02
CA ALA A 365 1.36 -10.84 -6.84
C ALA A 365 0.41 -12.05 -6.99
N GLN A 366 -0.07 -12.31 -8.22
CA GLN A 366 -0.88 -13.48 -8.57
C GLN A 366 -0.08 -14.79 -8.68
N GLY A 367 1.23 -14.76 -8.43
CA GLY A 367 2.07 -15.96 -8.32
C GLY A 367 2.90 -16.29 -9.55
N ASN A 368 2.87 -15.49 -10.62
CA ASN A 368 3.74 -15.68 -11.77
C ASN A 368 5.08 -14.97 -11.56
N HIS A 369 6.11 -15.71 -11.14
CA HIS A 369 7.40 -15.14 -10.75
C HIS A 369 8.28 -14.75 -11.95
N TYR A 370 7.94 -15.10 -13.18
CA TYR A 370 8.68 -14.64 -14.36
C TYR A 370 8.69 -13.12 -14.46
N TRP A 371 7.60 -12.48 -14.06
CA TRP A 371 7.51 -11.02 -14.03
C TRP A 371 8.49 -10.36 -13.08
N TYR A 372 9.04 -11.09 -12.09
CA TYR A 372 10.09 -10.52 -11.26
C TYR A 372 11.39 -10.24 -12.03
N LEU A 373 11.67 -11.02 -13.07
CA LEU A 373 12.82 -10.78 -13.95
C LEU A 373 12.71 -9.44 -14.69
N LEU A 374 11.50 -8.88 -14.77
CA LEU A 374 11.24 -7.54 -15.31
C LEU A 374 11.14 -6.48 -14.21
N VAL A 375 10.39 -6.73 -13.14
CA VAL A 375 10.21 -5.76 -12.04
C VAL A 375 11.53 -5.43 -11.34
N ALA A 376 12.40 -6.41 -11.12
CA ALA A 376 13.67 -6.20 -10.44
C ALA A 376 14.59 -5.19 -11.15
N PRO A 377 14.91 -5.34 -12.46
CA PRO A 377 15.73 -4.36 -13.16
C PRO A 377 15.03 -2.99 -13.30
N MET A 378 13.71 -2.94 -13.51
CA MET A 378 12.97 -1.67 -13.55
C MET A 378 13.11 -0.89 -12.24
N ASN A 379 12.94 -1.57 -11.09
CA ASN A 379 13.11 -0.94 -9.78
C ASN A 379 14.56 -0.47 -9.54
N ARG A 380 15.56 -1.23 -10.01
CA ARG A 380 16.97 -0.81 -9.94
C ARG A 380 17.23 0.44 -10.78
N LEU A 381 16.69 0.48 -12.00
CA LEU A 381 16.81 1.65 -12.88
C LEU A 381 16.15 2.88 -12.24
N ARG A 382 14.95 2.73 -11.66
CA ARG A 382 14.27 3.81 -10.92
C ARG A 382 15.15 4.38 -9.81
N ILE A 383 15.76 3.53 -8.98
CA ILE A 383 16.65 3.98 -7.90
C ILE A 383 17.82 4.77 -8.45
N ILE A 384 18.46 4.29 -9.52
CA ILE A 384 19.59 4.97 -10.17
C ILE A 384 19.16 6.34 -10.72
N VAL A 385 18.06 6.40 -11.46
CA VAL A 385 17.54 7.64 -12.04
C VAL A 385 17.19 8.67 -10.96
N LEU A 386 16.52 8.24 -9.89
CA LEU A 386 16.18 9.14 -8.79
C LEU A 386 17.44 9.66 -8.07
N ALA A 387 18.43 8.79 -7.83
CA ALA A 387 19.70 9.20 -7.23
C ALA A 387 20.46 10.22 -8.10
N ILE A 388 20.46 10.05 -9.43
CA ILE A 388 21.06 11.01 -10.37
C ILE A 388 20.33 12.36 -10.30
N ARG A 389 19.00 12.36 -10.30
CA ARG A 389 18.19 13.59 -10.21
C ARG A 389 18.43 14.36 -8.91
N THR A 390 18.51 13.66 -7.78
CA THR A 390 18.82 14.28 -6.50
C THR A 390 20.21 14.90 -6.50
N ARG A 391 21.18 14.28 -7.19
CA ARG A 391 22.57 14.74 -7.24
C ARG A 391 22.82 15.91 -8.21
N PHE A 392 22.16 15.93 -9.35
CA PHE A 392 22.44 16.89 -10.44
C PHE A 392 21.32 17.90 -10.69
N GLY A 393 20.26 17.89 -9.87
CA GLY A 393 19.06 18.69 -10.11
C GLY A 393 18.21 18.12 -11.24
N SER A 394 16.96 18.54 -11.33
CA SER A 394 16.12 18.20 -12.49
C SER A 394 16.71 18.82 -13.75
N VAL A 395 17.19 18.00 -14.68
CA VAL A 395 17.19 18.42 -16.10
C VAL A 395 15.71 18.58 -16.45
N SER A 396 15.34 19.84 -16.69
CA SER A 396 13.99 20.35 -16.96
C SER A 396 13.16 19.47 -17.89
#